data_AF-A0A945VXL6-F1
#
_entry.id   AF-A0A945VXL6-F1
#
_cell.length_a   1.000
_cell.length_b   1.000
_cell.length_c   1.000
_cell.angle_alpha   90.00
_cell.angle_beta   90.00
_cell.angle_gamma   90.00
#
_symmetry.space_group_name_H-M   'P 1'
#
loop_
_entity.id
_entity.type
_entity.pdbx_description
1 polymer ?
#
loop_
_entity_poly.entity_id
_entity_poly.type
_entity_poly.pdbx_seq_one_letter_code
_entity_poly.pdbx_strand_id
1 'polypeptide(L)'
;MKSTNWWKYLLAVLVVGASGVIFMGFSTYKDAPPKPDYISPSGVEIVQQASVERGQLVFQRYALMEYGSMFGDGAARGPDFTAEALHHVAVEMNDFYGQQVANGNVDGLSQIEKDGISVRVKRELKANLYDREKNIVVLTEGQVYAAGRLVEY
;
A
#
# COMPACT_ATOMS: atom_id res chain seq x y z
N MET A 1 -47.05 25.82 30.60
CA MET A 1 -46.27 25.70 29.34
C MET A 1 -46.18 24.23 28.96
N LYS A 2 -46.66 23.84 27.78
CA LYS A 2 -46.58 22.45 27.30
C LYS A 2 -45.12 22.17 26.94
N SER A 3 -44.47 21.28 27.67
CA SER A 3 -43.10 20.85 27.36
C SER A 3 -43.13 20.09 26.04
N THR A 4 -42.71 20.75 24.96
CA THR A 4 -42.56 20.11 23.66
C THR A 4 -41.50 19.02 23.80
N ASN A 5 -41.76 17.79 23.35
CA ASN A 5 -40.83 16.66 23.48
C ASN A 5 -39.63 16.76 22.53
N TRP A 6 -38.97 17.91 22.43
CA TRP A 6 -37.90 18.22 21.48
C TRP A 6 -36.70 17.26 21.61
N TRP A 7 -36.43 16.80 22.83
CA TRP A 7 -35.37 15.83 23.14
C TRP A 7 -35.51 14.51 22.37
N LYS A 8 -36.74 14.11 21.97
CA LYS A 8 -36.97 12.90 21.17
C LYS A 8 -36.36 13.02 19.78
N TYR A 9 -36.41 14.20 19.17
CA TYR A 9 -35.80 14.45 17.87
C TYR A 9 -34.27 14.47 17.97
N LEU A 10 -33.73 15.06 19.04
CA LEU A 10 -32.28 14.97 19.30
C LEU A 10 -31.83 13.54 19.54
N LEU A 11 -32.57 12.77 20.34
CA LEU A 11 -32.27 11.37 20.56
C LEU A 11 -32.33 10.58 19.24
N ALA A 12 -33.30 10.86 18.38
CA ALA A 12 -33.38 10.23 17.06
C ALA A 12 -32.16 10.54 16.18
N VAL A 13 -31.73 11.82 16.12
CA VAL A 13 -30.51 12.22 15.39
C VAL A 13 -29.28 11.52 15.96
N LEU A 14 -29.15 11.46 17.29
CA LEU A 14 -28.04 10.80 17.96
C LEU A 14 -28.02 9.30 17.66
N VAL A 15 -29.16 8.61 17.76
CA VAL A 15 -29.27 7.17 17.50
C VAL A 15 -28.94 6.86 16.05
N VAL A 16 -29.48 7.61 15.10
CA VAL A 16 -29.21 7.40 13.66
C VAL A 16 -27.73 7.68 13.34
N GLY A 17 -27.19 8.80 13.83
CA GLY A 17 -25.79 9.16 13.62
C GLY A 17 -24.82 8.14 14.24
N ALA A 18 -25.04 7.76 15.49
CA ALA A 18 -24.21 6.77 16.19
C ALA A 18 -24.28 5.40 15.51
N SER A 19 -25.47 4.97 15.07
CA SER A 19 -25.64 3.71 14.34
C SER A 19 -24.86 3.72 13.02
N GLY A 20 -24.88 4.84 12.29
CA GLY A 20 -24.09 5.01 11.06
C GLY A 20 -22.58 4.90 11.32
N VAL A 21 -22.07 5.57 12.35
CA VAL A 21 -20.65 5.52 12.72
C VAL A 21 -20.24 4.12 13.19
N ILE A 22 -21.06 3.43 13.99
CA ILE A 22 -20.78 2.05 14.45
C ILE A 22 -20.73 1.10 13.24
N PHE A 23 -21.70 1.22 12.32
CA PHE A 23 -21.74 0.39 11.12
C PHE A 23 -20.52 0.61 10.22
N MET A 24 -20.15 1.88 9.98
CA MET A 24 -18.92 2.23 9.25
C MET A 24 -17.69 1.65 9.94
N GLY A 25 -17.57 1.82 11.26
CA GLY A 25 -16.46 1.27 12.04
C GLY A 25 -16.32 -0.24 11.89
N PHE A 26 -17.42 -0.99 12.05
CA PHE A 26 -17.40 -2.44 11.84
C PHE A 26 -16.95 -2.81 10.42
N SER A 27 -17.45 -2.11 9.41
CA SER A 27 -17.07 -2.35 8.01
C SER A 27 -15.59 -2.09 7.78
N THR A 28 -15.03 -1.00 8.35
CA THR A 28 -13.59 -0.69 8.28
C THR A 28 -12.73 -1.80 8.88
N TYR A 29 -13.11 -2.36 10.03
CA TYR A 29 -12.34 -3.48 10.63
C TYR A 29 -12.44 -4.78 9.81
N LYS A 30 -13.63 -5.06 9.26
CA LYS A 30 -13.89 -6.28 8.48
C LYS A 30 -13.17 -6.27 7.13
N ASP A 31 -13.13 -5.12 6.47
CA ASP A 31 -12.64 -4.97 5.10
C ASP A 31 -11.25 -4.32 5.04
N ALA A 32 -10.58 -4.16 6.19
CA ALA A 32 -9.20 -3.68 6.27
C ALA A 32 -8.26 -4.56 5.42
N PRO A 33 -7.26 -3.98 4.74
CA PRO A 33 -6.24 -4.76 4.07
C PRO A 33 -5.55 -5.72 5.05
N PRO A 34 -5.38 -7.01 4.67
CA PRO A 34 -4.67 -7.96 5.51
C PRO A 34 -3.20 -7.56 5.67
N LYS A 35 -2.54 -8.09 6.71
CA LYS A 35 -1.08 -7.97 6.90
C LYS A 35 -0.43 -9.33 6.64
N PRO A 36 -0.05 -9.62 5.38
CA PRO A 36 0.51 -10.91 5.00
C PRO A 36 2.04 -10.95 5.16
N ASP A 37 2.60 -12.15 5.02
CA ASP A 37 4.00 -12.33 4.65
C ASP A 37 4.15 -12.22 3.12
N TYR A 38 5.28 -11.70 2.66
CA TYR A 38 5.61 -11.54 1.25
C TYR A 38 6.74 -12.48 0.87
N ILE A 39 6.50 -13.30 -0.15
CA ILE A 39 7.46 -14.31 -0.62
C ILE A 39 7.74 -14.13 -2.12
N SER A 40 8.89 -14.60 -2.56
CA SER A 40 9.23 -14.71 -3.98
C SER A 40 8.44 -15.83 -4.66
N PRO A 41 8.45 -15.89 -6.02
CA PRO A 41 7.88 -17.03 -6.74
C PRO A 41 8.56 -18.37 -6.40
N SER A 42 9.82 -18.35 -5.99
CA SER A 42 10.58 -19.51 -5.53
C SER A 42 10.30 -19.92 -4.07
N GLY A 43 9.43 -19.19 -3.36
CA GLY A 43 9.08 -19.46 -1.97
C GLY A 43 10.07 -18.92 -0.94
N VAL A 44 11.00 -18.05 -1.36
CA VAL A 44 11.93 -17.36 -0.46
C VAL A 44 11.21 -16.19 0.18
N GLU A 45 11.35 -16.04 1.49
CA GLU A 45 10.75 -14.94 2.23
C GLU A 45 11.45 -13.61 1.91
N ILE A 46 10.66 -12.58 1.59
CA ILE A 46 11.15 -11.24 1.23
C ILE A 46 10.83 -10.23 2.33
N VAL A 47 9.58 -10.22 2.83
CA VAL A 47 9.16 -9.36 3.95
C VAL A 47 8.21 -10.13 4.86
N GLN A 48 8.55 -10.22 6.15
CA GLN A 48 7.67 -10.78 7.18
C GLN A 48 6.63 -9.75 7.65
N GLN A 49 5.44 -10.20 8.01
CA GLN A 49 4.43 -9.42 8.72
C GLN A 49 5.04 -8.74 9.96
N ALA A 50 5.82 -9.47 10.75
CA ALA A 50 6.46 -8.94 11.95
C ALA A 50 7.43 -7.78 11.65
N SER A 51 8.09 -7.80 10.49
CA SER A 51 8.95 -6.70 10.05
C SER A 51 8.15 -5.46 9.68
N VAL A 52 6.97 -5.61 9.05
CA VAL A 52 6.04 -4.50 8.78
C VAL A 52 5.59 -3.86 10.09
N GLU A 53 5.18 -4.66 11.08
CA GLU A 53 4.74 -4.15 12.39
C GLU A 53 5.87 -3.43 13.15
N ARG A 54 7.10 -3.98 13.12
CA ARG A 54 8.27 -3.29 13.68
C ARG A 54 8.57 -1.98 12.94
N GLY A 55 8.45 -1.97 11.62
CA GLY A 55 8.60 -0.77 10.80
C GLY A 55 7.59 0.32 11.19
N GLN A 56 6.33 -0.06 11.44
CA GLN A 56 5.29 0.86 11.94
C GLN A 56 5.68 1.48 13.29
N LEU A 57 6.24 0.70 14.22
CA LEU A 57 6.72 1.22 15.50
C LEU A 57 7.87 2.20 15.34
N VAL A 58 8.82 1.91 14.44
CA VAL A 58 9.93 2.82 14.13
C VAL A 58 9.41 4.12 13.52
N PHE A 59 8.50 4.03 12.55
CA PHE A 59 7.86 5.17 11.90
C PHE A 59 7.16 6.10 12.91
N GLN A 60 6.43 5.52 13.86
CA GLN A 60 5.77 6.25 14.94
C GLN A 60 6.78 6.83 15.94
N ARG A 61 7.81 6.07 16.32
CA ARG A 61 8.84 6.51 17.27
C ARG A 61 9.56 7.78 16.79
N TYR A 62 9.77 7.91 15.48
CA TYR A 62 10.40 9.07 14.88
C TYR A 62 9.41 10.16 14.44
N ALA A 63 8.12 10.01 14.79
CA ALA A 63 7.05 10.95 14.46
C ALA A 63 7.04 11.35 12.97
N LEU A 64 7.23 10.39 12.06
CA LEU A 64 7.42 10.70 10.64
C LEU A 64 6.19 11.34 9.97
N MET A 65 4.99 11.19 10.53
CA MET A 65 3.80 11.95 10.09
C MET A 65 3.83 13.43 10.48
N GLU A 66 4.72 13.87 11.38
CA GLU A 66 4.97 15.29 11.64
C GLU A 66 5.94 15.90 10.61
N TYR A 67 6.64 15.06 9.85
CA TYR A 67 7.53 15.47 8.77
C TYR A 67 6.85 15.32 7.40
N GLY A 68 6.42 14.11 7.02
CA GLY A 68 5.73 13.78 5.78
C GLY A 68 4.35 13.17 6.02
N SER A 69 3.83 12.42 5.04
CA SER A 69 2.51 11.77 5.12
C SER A 69 2.54 10.27 4.80
N MET A 70 1.54 9.54 5.29
CA MET A 70 1.30 8.13 4.98
C MET A 70 -0.16 7.97 4.54
N PHE A 71 -0.40 7.36 3.38
CA PHE A 71 -1.73 7.33 2.75
C PHE A 71 -2.40 8.71 2.58
N GLY A 72 -1.60 9.78 2.46
CA GLY A 72 -2.08 11.15 2.34
C GLY A 72 -2.34 11.88 3.66
N ASP A 73 -2.31 11.18 4.80
CA ASP A 73 -2.45 11.79 6.13
C ASP A 73 -1.08 12.12 6.73
N GLY A 74 -0.91 13.35 7.19
CA GLY A 74 0.32 13.79 7.86
C GLY A 74 0.71 15.23 7.50
N ALA A 75 1.98 15.55 7.71
CA ALA A 75 2.57 16.83 7.38
C ALA A 75 2.97 16.90 5.91
N ALA A 76 3.20 18.13 5.43
CA ALA A 76 3.50 18.41 4.02
C ALA A 76 4.94 18.91 3.79
N ARG A 77 5.85 18.69 4.75
CA ARG A 77 7.26 19.09 4.59
C ARG A 77 8.08 18.02 3.87
N GLY A 78 7.87 16.76 4.26
CA GLY A 78 8.44 15.58 3.64
C GLY A 78 7.56 15.02 2.53
N PRO A 79 7.96 13.88 1.94
CA PRO A 79 7.16 13.19 0.93
C PRO A 79 5.94 12.50 1.56
N ASP A 80 5.03 12.04 0.69
CA ASP A 80 4.13 10.95 1.06
C ASP A 80 4.87 9.62 0.91
N PHE A 81 5.17 8.94 2.02
CA PHE A 81 6.00 7.74 2.03
C PHE A 81 5.37 6.58 1.26
N THR A 82 4.03 6.52 1.18
CA THR A 82 3.33 5.49 0.39
C THR A 82 3.51 5.75 -1.10
N ALA A 83 3.30 6.99 -1.53
CA ALA A 83 3.43 7.38 -2.92
C ALA A 83 4.89 7.30 -3.40
N GLU A 84 5.84 7.74 -2.58
CA GLU A 84 7.28 7.66 -2.87
C GLU A 84 7.73 6.20 -3.01
N ALA A 85 7.41 5.34 -2.03
CA ALA A 85 7.75 3.92 -2.11
C ALA A 85 7.13 3.25 -3.35
N LEU A 86 5.85 3.51 -3.65
CA LEU A 86 5.19 2.97 -4.85
C LEU A 86 5.85 3.47 -6.15
N HIS A 87 6.29 4.74 -6.18
CA HIS A 87 7.00 5.29 -7.32
C HIS A 87 8.34 4.59 -7.53
N HIS A 88 9.16 4.46 -6.48
CA HIS A 88 10.44 3.75 -6.55
C HIS A 88 10.24 2.29 -6.98
N VAL A 89 9.26 1.58 -6.40
CA VAL A 89 8.95 0.21 -6.81
C VAL A 89 8.62 0.15 -8.30
N ALA A 90 7.79 1.06 -8.81
CA ALA A 90 7.46 1.10 -10.22
C ALA A 90 8.68 1.39 -11.11
N VAL A 91 9.54 2.34 -10.72
CA VAL A 91 10.75 2.70 -11.47
C VAL A 91 11.72 1.51 -11.53
N GLU A 92 12.02 0.89 -10.39
CA GLU A 92 12.93 -0.27 -10.32
C GLU A 92 12.37 -1.48 -11.07
N MET A 93 11.05 -1.70 -11.04
CA MET A 93 10.41 -2.73 -11.88
C MET A 93 10.54 -2.45 -13.39
N ASN A 94 10.43 -1.18 -13.80
CA ASN A 94 10.62 -0.82 -15.20
C ASN A 94 12.07 -1.05 -15.63
N ASP A 95 13.05 -0.69 -14.79
CA ASP A 95 14.47 -0.95 -15.04
C ASP A 95 14.76 -2.46 -15.15
N PHE A 96 14.27 -3.25 -14.19
CA PHE A 96 14.41 -4.71 -14.20
C PHE A 96 13.94 -5.36 -15.51
N TYR A 97 12.74 -5.02 -15.96
CA TYR A 97 12.21 -5.55 -17.22
C TYR A 97 12.88 -4.92 -18.45
N GLY A 98 13.32 -3.66 -18.36
CA GLY A 98 14.12 -3.01 -19.40
C GLY A 98 15.43 -3.74 -19.66
N GLN A 99 16.15 -4.11 -18.60
CA GLN A 99 17.38 -4.89 -18.69
C GLN A 99 17.15 -6.27 -19.32
N GLN A 100 16.03 -6.95 -19.00
CA GLN A 100 15.68 -8.23 -19.60
C GLN A 100 15.39 -8.12 -21.10
N VAL A 101 14.58 -7.14 -21.51
CA VAL A 101 14.21 -6.95 -22.93
C VAL A 101 15.43 -6.53 -23.74
N ALA A 102 16.26 -5.65 -23.18
CA ALA A 102 17.42 -5.12 -23.87
C ALA A 102 18.67 -6.02 -23.84
N ASN A 103 18.61 -7.19 -23.20
CA ASN A 103 19.77 -8.02 -22.88
C ASN A 103 20.93 -7.21 -22.25
N GLY A 104 20.60 -6.26 -21.37
CA GLY A 104 21.55 -5.40 -20.68
C GLY A 104 21.92 -4.07 -21.37
N ASN A 105 21.46 -3.78 -22.59
CA ASN A 105 21.68 -2.48 -23.25
C ASN A 105 20.43 -1.57 -23.21
N VAL A 106 20.10 -1.07 -22.02
CA VAL A 106 18.84 -0.33 -21.76
C VAL A 106 18.68 0.93 -22.62
N ASP A 107 19.79 1.54 -23.05
CA ASP A 107 19.81 2.71 -23.93
C ASP A 107 19.27 2.41 -25.35
N GLY A 108 19.26 1.14 -25.75
CA GLY A 108 18.74 0.68 -27.03
C GLY A 108 17.23 0.49 -27.09
N LEU A 109 16.50 0.62 -25.97
CA LEU A 109 15.06 0.38 -25.94
C LEU A 109 14.29 1.42 -26.75
N SER A 110 13.52 0.94 -27.72
CA SER A 110 12.54 1.72 -28.46
C SER A 110 11.40 2.19 -27.54
N GLN A 111 10.68 3.24 -27.95
CA GLN A 111 9.54 3.73 -27.18
C GLN A 111 8.44 2.67 -27.02
N ILE A 112 8.22 1.84 -28.05
CA ILE A 112 7.22 0.75 -28.01
C ILE A 112 7.57 -0.27 -26.93
N GLU A 113 8.85 -0.61 -26.77
CA GLU A 113 9.30 -1.53 -25.72
C GLU A 113 9.12 -0.91 -24.33
N LYS A 114 9.48 0.36 -24.15
CA LYS A 114 9.27 1.10 -22.89
C LYS A 114 7.79 1.14 -22.50
N ASP A 115 6.92 1.43 -23.46
CA ASP A 115 5.48 1.47 -23.24
C ASP A 115 4.93 0.08 -22.87
N GLY A 116 5.41 -0.97 -23.55
CA GLY A 116 5.06 -2.35 -23.25
C GLY A 116 5.47 -2.77 -21.84
N ILE A 117 6.68 -2.42 -21.42
CA ILE A 117 7.20 -2.67 -20.07
C ILE A 117 6.35 -1.92 -19.03
N SER A 118 6.08 -0.64 -19.25
CA SER A 118 5.26 0.17 -18.33
C SER A 118 3.85 -0.42 -18.15
N VAL A 119 3.23 -0.88 -19.24
CA VAL A 119 1.92 -1.56 -19.18
C VAL A 119 2.02 -2.87 -18.38
N ARG A 120 3.08 -3.65 -18.54
CA ARG A 120 3.33 -4.87 -17.76
C ARG A 120 3.44 -4.54 -16.27
N VAL A 121 4.30 -3.60 -15.89
CA VAL A 121 4.50 -3.17 -14.50
C VAL A 121 3.18 -2.72 -13.88
N LYS A 122 2.39 -1.92 -14.60
CA LYS A 122 1.08 -1.47 -14.13
C LYS A 122 0.09 -2.62 -13.92
N ARG A 123 0.13 -3.67 -14.75
CA ARG A 123 -0.72 -4.86 -14.58
C ARG A 123 -0.27 -5.67 -13.37
N GLU A 124 1.02 -5.90 -13.20
CA GLU A 124 1.57 -6.65 -12.07
C GLU A 124 1.28 -5.95 -10.73
N LEU A 125 1.51 -4.63 -10.63
CA LEU A 125 1.23 -3.87 -9.41
C LEU A 125 -0.26 -3.81 -9.04
N LYS A 126 -1.16 -3.96 -10.01
CA LYS A 126 -2.62 -3.98 -9.78
C LYS A 126 -3.18 -5.38 -9.54
N ALA A 127 -2.43 -6.43 -9.84
CA ALA A 127 -2.86 -7.80 -9.64
C ALA A 127 -2.86 -8.11 -8.14
N ASN A 128 -3.98 -8.64 -7.62
CA ASN A 128 -4.02 -9.11 -6.25
C ASN A 128 -3.47 -10.54 -6.20
N LEU A 129 -2.26 -10.69 -5.66
CA LEU A 129 -1.54 -11.97 -5.53
C LEU A 129 -1.62 -12.54 -4.10
N TYR A 130 -2.63 -12.12 -3.33
CA TYR A 130 -2.86 -12.57 -1.97
C TYR A 130 -3.55 -13.95 -1.90
N ASP A 131 -2.91 -14.89 -1.21
CA ASP A 131 -3.48 -16.16 -0.79
C ASP A 131 -4.05 -16.02 0.63
N ARG A 132 -5.38 -16.10 0.72
CA ARG A 132 -6.11 -15.92 1.97
C ARG A 132 -5.95 -17.08 2.95
N GLU A 133 -5.75 -18.31 2.47
CA GLU A 133 -5.64 -19.48 3.35
C GLU A 133 -4.32 -19.47 4.10
N LYS A 134 -3.25 -19.03 3.43
CA LYS A 134 -1.89 -18.97 3.99
C LYS A 134 -1.52 -17.61 4.57
N ASN A 135 -2.33 -16.57 4.31
CA ASN A 135 -2.02 -15.17 4.63
C ASN A 135 -0.67 -14.72 4.03
N ILE A 136 -0.45 -15.02 2.76
CA ILE A 136 0.78 -14.66 2.04
C ILE A 136 0.47 -13.92 0.75
N VAL A 137 1.43 -13.11 0.27
CA VAL A 137 1.44 -12.54 -1.07
C VAL A 137 2.66 -13.08 -1.80
N VAL A 138 2.44 -13.69 -2.97
CA VAL A 138 3.53 -14.13 -3.84
C VAL A 138 3.88 -12.97 -4.77
N LEU A 139 5.02 -12.31 -4.52
CA LEU A 139 5.51 -11.20 -5.32
C LEU A 139 6.02 -11.71 -6.68
N THR A 140 5.89 -10.90 -7.73
CA THR A 140 6.54 -11.18 -9.02
C THR A 140 8.05 -10.96 -8.93
N GLU A 141 8.84 -11.55 -9.85
CA GLU A 141 10.29 -11.34 -9.88
C GLU A 141 10.68 -9.86 -9.92
N GLY A 142 9.95 -9.04 -10.69
CA GLY A 142 10.17 -7.59 -10.71
C GLY A 142 9.88 -6.92 -9.37
N GLN A 143 8.81 -7.33 -8.67
CA GLN A 143 8.49 -6.81 -7.35
C GLN A 143 9.54 -7.22 -6.30
N VAL A 144 10.06 -8.45 -6.39
CA VAL A 144 11.15 -8.93 -5.51
C VAL A 144 12.42 -8.10 -5.74
N TYR A 145 12.81 -7.88 -7.01
CA TYR A 145 13.94 -7.03 -7.35
C TYR A 145 13.76 -5.62 -6.77
N ALA A 146 12.61 -4.99 -7.04
CA ALA A 146 12.31 -3.64 -6.58
C ALA A 146 12.27 -3.52 -5.05
N ALA A 147 11.77 -4.54 -4.34
CA ALA A 147 11.77 -4.57 -2.87
C ALA A 147 13.20 -4.56 -2.31
N GLY A 148 14.14 -5.27 -2.93
CA GLY A 148 15.55 -5.24 -2.55
C GLY A 148 16.18 -3.86 -2.76
N ARG A 149 15.89 -3.21 -3.89
CA ARG A 149 16.38 -1.87 -4.22
C ARG A 149 15.84 -0.79 -3.28
N LEU A 150 14.58 -0.91 -2.85
CA LEU A 150 13.94 0.03 -1.93
C LEU A 150 14.61 0.10 -0.56
N VAL A 151 15.25 -0.99 -0.10
CA VAL A 151 15.97 -1.02 1.18
C VAL A 151 17.30 -0.25 1.12
N GLU A 152 17.87 -0.06 -0.07
CA GLU A 152 19.14 0.65 -0.26
C GLU A 152 18.99 2.17 -0.41
N TYR A 153 17.78 2.66 -0.71
CA TYR A 153 17.44 4.08 -0.85
C TYR A 153 17.42 4.80 0.50
#